data_AF-A0A524P8B2-F1
#
_entry.id   AF-A0A524P8B2-F1
#
_cell.length_a   1.000
_cell.length_b   1.000
_cell.length_c   1.000
_cell.angle_alpha   90.00
_cell.angle_beta   90.00
_cell.angle_gamma   90.00
#
_symmetry.space_group_name_H-M   'P 1'
#
loop_
_entity.id
_entity.type
_entity.pdbx_description
1 polymer ?
#
loop_
_entity_poly.entity_id
_entity_poly.type
_entity_poly.pdbx_seq_one_letter_code
_entity_poly.pdbx_strand_id
1 'polypeptide(L)'
;MKWFLGAYSQRFNARHGQRGHVFQGRYKAVVIESDSGAYFETVSTYIHLNPARERLLRDPERGLDQYGWSSYGNYLGSARGRPGWLDVNRVLGNLALKDDSKGRRRYEQYMEGRMRELRTREGKRMYNAEWKPIRYGWYAGSEEFRQRLLVKVKKAVAGKDRLSYSGAAMREHDEKEAERLICAGMKILRIGKDDLTHAGKGDEQKCMLAWLAHAHTMVSHKWLSDRLNMGHPQNLSAYIKKAQNRPPAARLAAKVINK
;
A
#
# COMPACT_ATOMS: atom_id res chain seq x y z
N MET A 1 14.13 1.99 -9.16
CA MET A 1 13.79 3.24 -9.89
C MET A 1 14.68 4.46 -9.58
N LYS A 2 15.60 4.44 -8.59
CA LYS A 2 16.44 5.61 -8.25
C LYS A 2 17.20 6.18 -9.48
N TRP A 3 17.80 5.30 -10.28
CA TRP A 3 18.52 5.68 -11.49
C TRP A 3 17.62 6.42 -12.49
N PHE A 4 16.46 5.85 -12.84
CA PHE A 4 15.53 6.47 -13.79
C PHE A 4 15.06 7.86 -13.33
N LEU A 5 14.57 7.98 -12.09
CA LEU A 5 14.06 9.25 -11.57
C LEU A 5 15.16 10.32 -11.52
N GLY A 6 16.37 9.94 -11.10
CA GLY A 6 17.52 10.86 -11.04
C GLY A 6 17.98 11.28 -12.43
N ALA A 7 18.25 10.32 -13.32
CA ALA A 7 18.76 10.59 -14.66
C ALA A 7 17.76 11.38 -15.50
N TYR A 8 16.47 11.05 -15.44
CA TYR A 8 15.42 11.79 -16.15
C TYR A 8 15.32 13.23 -15.62
N SER A 9 15.27 13.43 -14.28
CA SER A 9 15.16 14.77 -13.70
C SER A 9 16.34 15.66 -14.11
N GLN A 10 17.57 15.13 -14.07
CA GLN A 10 18.77 15.87 -14.48
C GLN A 10 18.70 16.27 -15.96
N ARG A 11 18.35 15.32 -16.84
CA ARG A 11 18.25 15.57 -18.29
C ARG A 11 17.12 16.55 -18.62
N PHE A 12 15.96 16.41 -17.99
CA PHE A 12 14.82 17.30 -18.16
C PHE A 12 15.18 18.73 -17.74
N ASN A 13 15.72 18.90 -16.53
CA ASN A 13 16.13 20.20 -16.01
C ASN A 13 17.19 20.86 -16.89
N ALA A 14 18.21 20.11 -17.32
CA ALA A 14 19.24 20.61 -18.23
C ALA A 14 18.66 21.05 -19.59
N ARG A 15 17.73 20.26 -20.16
CA ARG A 15 17.07 20.57 -21.43
C ARG A 15 16.17 21.81 -21.35
N HIS A 16 15.50 22.01 -20.22
CA HIS A 16 14.50 23.07 -20.05
C HIS A 16 15.00 24.28 -19.25
N GLY A 17 16.28 24.31 -18.86
CA GLY A 17 16.85 25.39 -18.05
C GLY A 17 16.25 25.49 -16.64
N GLN A 18 15.65 24.42 -16.13
CA GLN A 18 14.98 24.38 -14.83
C GLN A 18 15.90 23.82 -13.73
N ARG A 19 15.55 24.05 -12.48
CA ARG A 19 16.23 23.49 -11.30
C ARG A 19 15.17 22.99 -10.31
N GLY A 20 15.49 21.92 -9.58
CA GLY A 20 14.61 21.35 -8.56
C GLY A 20 13.99 20.01 -8.94
N HIS A 21 12.97 19.62 -8.19
CA HIS A 21 12.34 18.30 -8.30
C HIS A 21 11.34 18.25 -9.46
N VAL A 22 11.50 17.28 -10.36
CA VAL A 22 10.55 17.02 -11.47
C VAL A 22 9.41 16.09 -11.02
N PHE A 23 9.70 15.16 -10.12
CA PHE A 23 8.73 14.19 -9.61
C PHE A 23 8.22 14.59 -8.21
N GLN A 24 6.94 14.34 -7.94
CA GLN A 24 6.28 14.66 -6.67
C GLN A 24 6.73 13.76 -5.48
N GLY A 25 7.62 12.78 -5.71
CA GLY A 25 8.13 11.92 -4.65
C GLY A 25 8.79 10.64 -5.17
N ARG A 26 8.94 9.66 -4.27
CA ARG A 26 9.45 8.32 -4.61
C ARG A 26 8.41 7.57 -5.45
N TYR A 27 8.89 6.69 -6.32
CA TYR A 27 8.01 5.75 -7.01
C TYR A 27 7.26 4.87 -6.00
N LYS A 28 6.00 4.57 -6.32
CA LYS A 28 5.21 3.61 -5.55
C LYS A 28 5.37 2.21 -6.18
N ALA A 29 5.61 1.21 -5.34
CA ALA A 29 5.55 -0.19 -5.72
C ALA A 29 4.44 -0.88 -4.94
N VAL A 30 3.65 -1.70 -5.61
CA VAL A 30 2.58 -2.51 -5.01
C VAL A 30 2.87 -3.95 -5.36
N VAL A 31 2.94 -4.82 -4.35
CA VAL A 31 3.17 -6.25 -4.56
C VAL A 31 1.84 -6.91 -4.89
N ILE A 32 1.77 -7.66 -5.98
CA ILE A 32 0.52 -8.25 -6.46
C ILE A 32 0.58 -9.77 -6.32
N GLU A 33 -0.49 -10.37 -5.80
CA GLU A 33 -0.63 -11.82 -5.77
C GLU A 33 -0.84 -12.35 -7.18
N SER A 34 0.14 -13.11 -7.68
CA SER A 34 0.11 -13.65 -9.04
C SER A 34 -0.83 -14.84 -9.22
N ASP A 35 -1.05 -15.60 -8.14
CA ASP A 35 -1.51 -16.98 -8.21
C ASP A 35 -3.01 -17.10 -8.51
N SER A 36 -3.77 -16.02 -8.31
CA SER A 36 -5.20 -15.97 -8.61
C SER A 36 -5.52 -15.67 -10.08
N GLY A 37 -4.54 -15.26 -10.90
CA GLY A 37 -4.69 -14.92 -12.33
C GLY A 37 -5.49 -13.63 -12.61
N ALA A 38 -6.55 -13.39 -11.83
CA ALA A 38 -7.47 -12.25 -11.96
C ALA A 38 -6.80 -10.87 -11.85
N TYR A 39 -5.60 -10.76 -11.28
CA TYR A 39 -4.94 -9.47 -11.10
C TYR A 39 -4.61 -8.78 -12.43
N PHE A 40 -4.30 -9.54 -13.49
CA PHE A 40 -3.97 -8.95 -14.79
C PHE A 40 -5.15 -8.16 -15.35
N GLU A 41 -6.36 -8.65 -15.18
CA GLU A 41 -7.58 -7.95 -15.59
C GLU A 41 -7.71 -6.61 -14.85
N THR A 42 -7.68 -6.65 -13.50
CA THR A 42 -7.84 -5.43 -12.69
C THR A 42 -6.73 -4.42 -12.95
N VAL A 43 -5.47 -4.87 -13.03
CA VAL A 43 -4.32 -3.97 -13.24
C VAL A 43 -4.30 -3.40 -14.65
N SER A 44 -4.53 -4.21 -15.68
CA SER A 44 -4.58 -3.72 -17.07
C SER A 44 -5.71 -2.72 -17.25
N THR A 45 -6.89 -3.03 -16.72
CA THR A 45 -8.04 -2.12 -16.73
C THR A 45 -7.71 -0.81 -16.01
N TYR A 46 -7.10 -0.87 -14.83
CA TYR A 46 -6.67 0.33 -14.10
C TYR A 46 -5.73 1.19 -14.96
N ILE A 47 -4.72 0.58 -15.58
CA ILE A 47 -3.72 1.29 -16.39
C ILE A 47 -4.39 1.94 -17.61
N HIS A 48 -5.18 1.18 -18.38
CA HIS A 48 -5.76 1.66 -19.63
C HIS A 48 -6.95 2.60 -19.42
N LEU A 49 -7.69 2.50 -18.31
CA LEU A 49 -8.74 3.47 -17.95
C LEU A 49 -8.21 4.69 -17.22
N ASN A 50 -6.93 4.73 -16.81
CA ASN A 50 -6.38 5.85 -16.07
C ASN A 50 -6.55 7.21 -16.80
N PRO A 51 -6.36 7.31 -18.14
CA PRO A 51 -6.61 8.55 -18.87
C PRO A 51 -8.06 9.04 -18.77
N ALA A 52 -9.03 8.12 -18.86
CA ALA A 52 -10.44 8.46 -18.69
C ALA A 52 -10.76 8.87 -17.24
N ARG A 53 -10.21 8.13 -16.27
CA ARG A 53 -10.39 8.36 -14.83
C ARG A 53 -9.87 9.74 -14.41
N GLU A 54 -8.70 10.13 -14.90
CA GLU A 54 -8.04 11.40 -14.61
C GLU A 54 -8.47 12.53 -15.57
N ARG A 55 -9.48 12.30 -16.42
CA ARG A 55 -10.01 13.29 -17.37
C ARG A 55 -8.94 13.87 -18.31
N LEU A 56 -8.00 13.03 -18.73
CA LEU A 56 -6.91 13.39 -19.64
C LEU A 56 -7.29 13.26 -21.12
N LEU A 57 -8.47 12.73 -21.41
CA LEU A 57 -9.02 12.68 -22.76
C LEU A 57 -9.52 14.07 -23.14
N ARG A 58 -9.03 14.60 -24.27
CA ARG A 58 -9.36 15.95 -24.75
C ARG A 58 -10.85 16.16 -24.98
N ASP A 59 -11.54 15.08 -25.34
CA ASP A 59 -12.95 15.07 -25.64
C ASP A 59 -13.56 13.86 -24.89
N PRO A 60 -14.51 14.10 -23.96
CA PRO A 60 -15.14 13.05 -23.19
C PRO A 60 -15.86 12.02 -24.06
N GLU A 61 -16.26 12.33 -25.28
CA GLU A 61 -16.94 11.39 -26.18
C GLU A 61 -15.97 10.46 -26.93
N ARG A 62 -14.68 10.81 -26.96
CA ARG A 62 -13.67 10.04 -27.70
C ARG A 62 -13.17 8.82 -26.94
N GLY A 63 -12.73 7.82 -27.71
CA GLY A 63 -12.24 6.54 -27.21
C GLY A 63 -10.87 6.61 -26.52
N LEU A 64 -10.54 5.55 -25.78
CA LEU A 64 -9.26 5.40 -25.08
C LEU A 64 -8.06 5.28 -26.03
N ASP A 65 -8.30 4.83 -27.26
CA ASP A 65 -7.34 4.64 -28.33
C ASP A 65 -6.67 5.95 -28.76
N GLN A 66 -7.32 7.10 -28.55
CA GLN A 66 -6.76 8.41 -28.86
C GLN A 66 -5.72 8.88 -27.85
N TYR A 67 -5.62 8.25 -26.68
CA TYR A 67 -4.59 8.59 -25.71
C TYR A 67 -3.26 7.92 -26.08
N GLY A 68 -2.48 8.60 -26.92
CA GLY A 68 -1.21 8.10 -27.46
C GLY A 68 -0.11 7.79 -26.43
N TRP A 69 -0.30 8.17 -25.16
CA TRP A 69 0.65 7.90 -24.07
C TRP A 69 0.25 6.65 -23.25
N SER A 70 -0.44 5.70 -23.88
CA SER A 70 -0.82 4.40 -23.31
C SER A 70 -0.47 3.26 -24.26
N SER A 71 -0.22 2.08 -23.70
CA SER A 71 -0.06 0.87 -24.50
C SER A 71 -1.38 0.37 -25.09
N TYR A 72 -2.53 0.91 -24.68
CA TYR A 72 -3.86 0.46 -25.13
C TYR A 72 -4.00 0.37 -26.66
N GLY A 73 -3.53 1.37 -27.42
CA GLY A 73 -3.55 1.30 -28.90
C GLY A 73 -2.75 0.11 -29.47
N ASN A 74 -1.68 -0.32 -28.79
CA ASN A 74 -0.91 -1.50 -29.17
C ASN A 74 -1.64 -2.82 -28.90
N TYR A 75 -2.62 -2.84 -27.97
CA TYR A 75 -3.50 -3.99 -27.76
C TYR A 75 -4.52 -4.10 -28.89
N LEU A 76 -5.01 -2.98 -29.41
CA LEU A 76 -5.96 -2.97 -30.53
C LEU A 76 -5.28 -3.26 -31.87
N GLY A 77 -4.04 -2.79 -32.02
CA GLY A 77 -3.29 -2.86 -33.25
C GLY A 77 -2.81 -4.26 -33.65
N SER A 78 -2.42 -4.33 -34.93
CA SER A 78 -1.38 -5.20 -35.49
C SER A 78 -0.42 -5.94 -34.54
N ALA A 79 -0.44 -7.27 -34.41
CA ALA A 79 0.70 -7.98 -33.80
C ALA A 79 2.03 -7.65 -34.52
N ARG A 80 1.99 -7.49 -35.86
CA ARG A 80 3.16 -7.10 -36.67
C ARG A 80 3.64 -5.67 -36.41
N GLY A 81 2.75 -4.77 -36.00
CA GLY A 81 3.07 -3.36 -35.73
C GLY A 81 3.46 -3.09 -34.27
N ARG A 82 3.46 -4.12 -33.42
CA ARG A 82 3.66 -3.98 -31.97
C ARG A 82 5.16 -3.98 -31.61
N PRO A 83 5.59 -3.19 -30.61
CA PRO A 83 6.94 -3.32 -30.07
C PRO A 83 7.20 -4.75 -29.56
N GLY A 84 8.33 -5.34 -29.92
CA GLY A 84 8.64 -6.75 -29.59
C GLY A 84 8.76 -7.07 -28.10
N TRP A 85 8.90 -6.05 -27.24
CA TRP A 85 8.92 -6.20 -25.77
C TRP A 85 7.53 -6.21 -25.12
N LEU A 86 6.46 -5.93 -25.87
CA LEU A 86 5.11 -5.85 -25.33
C LEU A 86 4.37 -7.19 -25.47
N ASP A 87 4.25 -7.91 -24.35
CA ASP A 87 3.42 -9.11 -24.25
C ASP A 87 1.98 -8.76 -23.86
N VAL A 88 1.04 -8.99 -24.78
CA VAL A 88 -0.40 -8.78 -24.57
C VAL A 88 -1.12 -10.05 -24.13
N ASN A 89 -0.51 -11.22 -24.32
CA ASN A 89 -1.19 -12.52 -24.22
C ASN A 89 -1.65 -12.81 -22.79
N ARG A 90 -0.92 -12.33 -21.78
CA ARG A 90 -1.34 -12.50 -20.38
C ARG A 90 -2.62 -11.75 -20.05
N VAL A 91 -2.77 -10.53 -20.56
CA VAL A 91 -3.99 -9.72 -20.32
C VAL A 91 -5.14 -10.25 -21.15
N LEU A 92 -4.93 -10.48 -22.46
CA LEU A 92 -5.97 -11.04 -23.32
C LEU A 92 -6.41 -12.43 -22.85
N GLY A 93 -5.46 -13.30 -22.51
CA GLY A 93 -5.73 -14.65 -22.03
C GLY A 93 -6.53 -14.71 -20.74
N ASN A 94 -6.29 -13.79 -19.79
CA ASN A 94 -7.12 -13.69 -18.57
C ASN A 94 -8.57 -13.28 -18.85
N LEU A 95 -8.81 -12.59 -19.96
CA LEU A 95 -10.15 -12.27 -20.44
C LEU A 95 -10.74 -13.36 -21.36
N ALA A 96 -10.08 -14.53 -21.45
CA ALA A 96 -10.38 -15.59 -22.41
C ALA A 96 -10.40 -15.10 -23.87
N LEU A 97 -9.50 -14.17 -24.20
CA LEU A 97 -9.30 -13.60 -25.53
C LEU A 97 -7.97 -14.07 -26.12
N LYS A 98 -7.93 -14.23 -27.44
CA LYS A 98 -6.72 -14.51 -28.21
C LYS A 98 -6.20 -13.22 -28.86
N ASP A 99 -4.90 -13.14 -29.12
CA ASP A 99 -4.31 -12.04 -29.89
C ASP A 99 -4.57 -12.22 -31.40
N ASP A 100 -5.84 -12.16 -31.78
CA ASP A 100 -6.31 -12.17 -33.16
C ASP A 100 -7.25 -10.99 -33.42
N SER A 101 -7.72 -10.82 -34.65
CA SER A 101 -8.62 -9.69 -34.99
C SER A 101 -9.94 -9.71 -34.23
N LYS A 102 -10.45 -10.89 -33.82
CA LYS A 102 -11.71 -11.00 -33.05
C LYS A 102 -11.46 -10.70 -31.57
N GLY A 103 -10.40 -11.24 -30.98
CA GLY A 103 -10.05 -11.00 -29.59
C GLY A 103 -9.68 -9.54 -29.32
N ARG A 104 -8.95 -8.89 -30.24
CA ARG A 104 -8.64 -7.45 -30.12
C ARG A 104 -9.89 -6.57 -30.17
N ARG A 105 -10.85 -6.86 -31.05
CA ARG A 105 -12.16 -6.18 -31.07
C ARG A 105 -13.00 -6.43 -29.81
N ARG A 106 -12.98 -7.65 -29.27
CA ARG A 106 -13.64 -7.94 -27.99
C ARG A 106 -12.99 -7.21 -26.82
N TYR A 107 -11.66 -7.07 -26.84
CA TYR A 107 -10.93 -6.30 -25.84
C TYR A 107 -11.27 -4.81 -25.90
N GLU A 108 -11.38 -4.26 -27.11
CA GLU A 108 -11.88 -2.90 -27.34
C GLU A 108 -13.25 -2.69 -26.70
N GLN A 109 -14.23 -3.53 -27.07
CA GLN A 109 -15.60 -3.47 -26.54
C GLN A 109 -15.65 -3.59 -25.02
N TYR A 110 -14.84 -4.49 -24.45
CA TYR A 110 -14.69 -4.66 -23.01
C TYR A 110 -14.21 -3.36 -22.34
N MET A 111 -13.16 -2.73 -22.86
CA MET A 111 -12.59 -1.51 -22.31
C MET A 111 -13.52 -0.30 -22.48
N GLU A 112 -14.20 -0.18 -23.62
CA GLU A 112 -15.21 0.87 -23.83
C GLU A 112 -16.43 0.71 -22.92
N GLY A 113 -16.89 -0.53 -22.69
CA GLY A 113 -17.96 -0.82 -21.73
C GLY A 113 -17.60 -0.34 -20.34
N ARG A 114 -16.42 -0.71 -19.85
CA ARG A 114 -15.91 -0.25 -18.55
C ARG A 114 -15.69 1.26 -18.49
N MET A 115 -15.27 1.88 -19.59
CA MET A 115 -15.16 3.34 -19.68
C MET A 115 -16.53 4.02 -19.54
N ARG A 116 -17.59 3.48 -20.17
CA ARG A 116 -18.96 3.98 -20.01
C ARG A 116 -19.45 3.83 -18.58
N GLU A 117 -19.22 2.68 -17.95
CA GLU A 117 -19.52 2.46 -16.53
C GLU A 117 -18.79 3.47 -15.63
N LEU A 118 -17.50 3.72 -15.90
CA LEU A 118 -16.69 4.70 -15.16
C LEU A 118 -17.22 6.14 -15.29
N ARG A 119 -18.09 6.45 -16.26
CA ARG A 119 -18.74 7.77 -16.34
C ARG A 119 -19.90 7.89 -15.35
N THR A 120 -20.55 6.78 -14.99
CA THR A 120 -21.69 6.76 -14.05
C THR A 120 -21.22 6.94 -12.60
N ARG A 121 -22.13 7.35 -11.72
CA ARG A 121 -21.82 7.51 -10.28
C ARG A 121 -21.53 6.17 -9.61
N GLU A 122 -22.27 5.13 -9.98
CA GLU A 122 -22.14 3.78 -9.44
C GLU A 122 -20.84 3.13 -9.89
N GLY A 123 -20.53 3.16 -11.20
CA GLY A 123 -19.29 2.60 -11.72
C GLY A 123 -18.05 3.29 -11.14
N LYS A 124 -18.08 4.62 -10.96
CA LYS A 124 -17.02 5.34 -10.21
C LYS A 124 -16.83 4.80 -8.79
N ARG A 125 -17.92 4.50 -8.06
CA ARG A 125 -17.83 3.94 -6.71
C ARG A 125 -17.22 2.54 -6.73
N MET A 126 -17.70 1.69 -7.63
CA MET A 126 -17.21 0.31 -7.81
C MET A 126 -15.72 0.29 -8.14
N TYR A 127 -15.29 1.00 -9.18
CA TYR A 127 -13.89 1.03 -9.61
C TYR A 127 -12.96 1.68 -8.57
N ASN A 128 -13.43 2.69 -7.85
CA ASN A 128 -12.64 3.26 -6.75
C ASN A 128 -12.41 2.25 -5.62
N ALA A 129 -13.39 1.38 -5.33
CA ALA A 129 -13.23 0.31 -4.36
C ALA A 129 -12.28 -0.78 -4.88
N GLU A 130 -12.50 -1.25 -6.11
CA GLU A 130 -11.67 -2.28 -6.77
C GLU A 130 -10.20 -1.85 -6.86
N TRP A 131 -9.93 -0.61 -7.27
CA TRP A 131 -8.56 -0.11 -7.46
C TRP A 131 -7.94 0.50 -6.20
N LYS A 132 -8.65 0.51 -5.05
CA LYS A 132 -8.12 1.05 -3.79
C LYS A 132 -6.80 0.38 -3.38
N PRO A 133 -6.64 -0.97 -3.44
CA PRO A 133 -5.37 -1.62 -3.10
C PRO A 133 -4.23 -1.23 -4.05
N ILE A 134 -4.51 -1.07 -5.35
CA ILE A 134 -3.51 -0.65 -6.34
C ILE A 134 -3.09 0.80 -6.10
N ARG A 135 -4.07 1.70 -5.87
CA ARG A 135 -3.82 3.15 -5.71
C ARG A 135 -3.17 3.50 -4.37
N TYR A 136 -3.56 2.84 -3.29
CA TYR A 136 -3.15 3.26 -1.94
C TYR A 136 -2.55 2.13 -1.08
N GLY A 137 -2.76 0.87 -1.44
CA GLY A 137 -2.15 -0.27 -0.77
C GLY A 137 -0.66 -0.43 -1.08
N TRP A 138 0.03 -1.22 -0.27
CA TRP A 138 1.39 -1.71 -0.54
C TRP A 138 1.38 -3.12 -1.13
N TYR A 139 0.22 -3.77 -1.12
CA TYR A 139 -0.05 -5.01 -1.82
C TYR A 139 -1.48 -5.02 -2.41
N ALA A 140 -1.73 -5.93 -3.34
CA ALA A 140 -3.05 -6.28 -3.86
C ALA A 140 -3.15 -7.81 -3.97
N GLY A 141 -4.01 -8.43 -3.16
CA GLY A 141 -4.12 -9.88 -3.06
C GLY A 141 -4.93 -10.31 -1.83
N SER A 142 -4.96 -11.60 -1.56
CA SER A 142 -5.72 -12.19 -0.45
C SER A 142 -5.12 -11.86 0.93
N GLU A 143 -5.89 -12.17 1.98
CA GLU A 143 -5.41 -12.04 3.36
C GLU A 143 -4.28 -13.03 3.65
N GLU A 144 -4.33 -14.24 3.10
CA GLU A 144 -3.25 -15.23 3.20
C GLU A 144 -1.97 -14.69 2.55
N PHE A 145 -2.08 -14.02 1.39
CA PHE A 145 -0.95 -13.38 0.72
C PHE A 145 -0.33 -12.29 1.59
N ARG A 146 -1.17 -11.44 2.18
CA ARG A 146 -0.75 -10.40 3.12
C ARG A 146 0.06 -11.01 4.28
N GLN A 147 -0.40 -12.10 4.88
CA GLN A 147 0.34 -12.77 5.95
C GLN A 147 1.72 -13.26 5.49
N ARG A 148 1.80 -13.86 4.29
CA ARG A 148 3.08 -14.27 3.70
C ARG A 148 4.02 -13.07 3.50
N LEU A 149 3.50 -11.93 3.05
CA LEU A 149 4.30 -10.72 2.86
C LEU A 149 4.81 -10.13 4.19
N LEU A 150 3.99 -10.10 5.24
CA LEU A 150 4.39 -9.61 6.56
C LEU A 150 5.55 -10.42 7.16
N VAL A 151 5.56 -11.74 6.96
CA VAL A 151 6.69 -12.60 7.38
C VAL A 151 7.97 -12.21 6.64
N LYS A 152 7.90 -11.91 5.33
CA LYS A 152 9.06 -11.45 4.55
C LYS A 152 9.56 -10.08 5.01
N VAL A 153 8.64 -9.15 5.32
CA VAL A 153 9.00 -7.83 5.89
C VAL A 153 9.74 -8.00 7.21
N LYS A 154 9.24 -8.83 8.12
CA LYS A 154 9.90 -9.11 9.41
C LYS A 154 11.35 -9.59 9.22
N LYS A 155 11.56 -10.54 8.29
CA LYS A 155 12.90 -11.04 7.96
C LYS A 155 13.80 -9.96 7.35
N ALA A 156 13.26 -9.10 6.49
CA ALA A 156 14.04 -8.06 5.83
C ALA A 156 14.50 -6.94 6.78
N VAL A 157 13.77 -6.71 7.87
CA VAL A 157 14.03 -5.65 8.86
C VAL A 157 14.90 -6.15 10.02
N ALA A 158 14.94 -7.46 10.26
CA ALA A 158 15.75 -8.05 11.32
C ALA A 158 17.23 -7.67 11.14
N GLY A 159 17.79 -6.93 12.12
CA GLY A 159 19.21 -6.54 12.16
C GLY A 159 19.60 -5.33 11.29
N LYS A 160 18.65 -4.56 10.74
CA LYS A 160 18.93 -3.34 9.96
C LYS A 160 18.40 -2.08 10.62
N ASP A 161 18.99 -0.93 10.28
CA ASP A 161 18.49 0.38 10.70
C ASP A 161 17.08 0.62 10.13
N ARG A 162 16.11 0.69 11.04
CA ARG A 162 14.67 0.80 10.77
C ARG A 162 14.30 2.15 10.17
N LEU A 163 15.10 3.21 10.39
CA LEU A 163 14.87 4.55 9.84
C LEU A 163 14.87 4.58 8.30
N SER A 164 15.57 3.62 7.68
CA SER A 164 15.65 3.49 6.22
C SER A 164 14.39 2.91 5.58
N TYR A 165 13.47 2.33 6.37
CA TYR A 165 12.30 1.63 5.88
C TYR A 165 11.00 2.33 6.32
N SER A 166 10.48 3.20 5.48
CA SER A 166 9.19 3.89 5.69
C SER A 166 8.14 3.43 4.66
N GLY A 167 6.90 3.20 5.09
CA GLY A 167 5.80 2.84 4.19
C GLY A 167 4.61 2.16 4.87
N ALA A 168 3.52 1.94 4.13
CA ALA A 168 2.33 1.27 4.65
C ALA A 168 2.60 -0.17 5.13
N ALA A 169 3.45 -0.92 4.42
CA ALA A 169 3.89 -2.26 4.82
C ALA A 169 4.58 -2.30 6.18
N MET A 170 5.46 -1.33 6.44
CA MET A 170 6.18 -1.23 7.70
C MET A 170 5.25 -0.84 8.84
N ARG A 171 4.40 0.18 8.61
CA ARG A 171 3.39 0.59 9.62
C ARG A 171 2.50 -0.57 10.01
N GLU A 172 2.01 -1.34 9.04
CA GLU A 172 1.14 -2.47 9.30
C GLU A 172 1.85 -3.63 10.00
N HIS A 173 3.10 -3.92 9.62
CA HIS A 173 3.95 -4.86 10.35
C HIS A 173 4.16 -4.40 11.81
N ASP A 174 4.48 -3.12 12.01
CA ASP A 174 4.76 -2.55 13.32
C ASP A 174 3.50 -2.47 14.19
N GLU A 175 2.34 -2.15 13.63
CA GLU A 175 1.06 -2.21 14.33
C GLU A 175 0.72 -3.64 14.75
N LYS A 176 0.96 -4.64 13.89
CA LYS A 176 0.74 -6.05 14.24
C LYS A 176 1.71 -6.55 15.31
N GLU A 177 2.97 -6.16 15.23
CA GLU A 177 3.97 -6.51 16.25
C GLU A 177 3.69 -5.78 17.57
N ALA A 178 3.25 -4.51 17.53
CA ALA A 178 2.84 -3.76 18.70
C ALA A 178 1.63 -4.41 19.36
N GLU A 179 0.64 -4.85 18.58
CA GLU A 179 -0.51 -5.60 19.09
C GLU A 179 -0.07 -6.90 19.77
N ARG A 180 0.84 -7.65 19.16
CA ARG A 180 1.41 -8.88 19.75
C ARG A 180 2.07 -8.60 21.10
N LEU A 181 2.92 -7.57 21.17
CA LEU A 181 3.62 -7.15 22.38
C LEU A 181 2.65 -6.69 23.47
N ILE A 182 1.64 -5.88 23.10
CA ILE A 182 0.61 -5.41 24.01
C ILE A 182 -0.19 -6.59 24.56
N CYS A 183 -0.68 -7.50 23.72
CA CYS A 183 -1.42 -8.68 24.18
C CYS A 183 -0.58 -9.58 25.09
N ALA A 184 0.70 -9.80 24.76
CA ALA A 184 1.60 -10.57 25.62
C ALA A 184 1.84 -9.87 26.97
N GLY A 185 2.05 -8.54 26.95
CA GLY A 185 2.20 -7.74 28.15
C GLY A 185 0.95 -7.75 29.03
N MET A 186 -0.24 -7.60 28.43
CA MET A 186 -1.54 -7.68 29.12
C MET A 186 -1.72 -9.02 29.84
N LYS A 187 -1.35 -10.14 29.20
CA LYS A 187 -1.38 -11.47 29.84
C LYS A 187 -0.46 -11.56 31.06
N ILE A 188 0.73 -10.97 30.99
CA ILE A 188 1.69 -10.97 32.12
C ILE A 188 1.22 -10.06 33.25
N LEU A 189 0.66 -8.90 32.91
CA LEU A 189 0.10 -7.94 33.86
C LEU A 189 -1.27 -8.35 34.41
N ARG A 190 -1.87 -9.41 33.85
CA ARG A 190 -3.21 -9.92 34.18
C ARG A 190 -4.31 -8.87 34.04
N ILE A 191 -4.23 -8.08 32.96
CA ILE A 191 -5.24 -7.07 32.64
C ILE A 191 -6.01 -7.43 31.37
N GLY A 192 -7.32 -7.21 31.43
CA GLY A 192 -8.27 -7.36 30.33
C GLY A 192 -8.43 -6.07 29.51
N LYS A 193 -9.28 -6.13 28.48
CA LYS A 193 -9.61 -4.95 27.66
C LYS A 193 -10.42 -3.91 28.45
N ASP A 194 -11.31 -4.36 29.33
CA ASP A 194 -12.18 -3.49 30.11
C ASP A 194 -11.37 -2.69 31.15
N ASP A 195 -10.32 -3.28 31.70
CA ASP A 195 -9.37 -2.59 32.59
C ASP A 195 -8.70 -1.40 31.89
N LEU A 196 -8.41 -1.52 30.58
CA LEU A 196 -7.87 -0.40 29.80
C LEU A 196 -8.91 0.72 29.64
N THR A 197 -10.19 0.41 29.63
CA THR A 197 -11.23 1.45 29.56
C THR A 197 -11.43 2.17 30.89
N HIS A 198 -11.40 1.43 32.00
CA HIS A 198 -11.68 1.96 33.34
C HIS A 198 -10.48 2.61 34.02
N ALA A 199 -9.26 2.13 33.76
CA ALA A 199 -8.07 2.71 34.35
C ALA A 199 -7.80 4.14 33.83
N GLY A 200 -7.14 4.96 34.66
CA GLY A 200 -6.75 6.33 34.31
C GLY A 200 -5.92 6.40 33.01
N LYS A 201 -5.90 7.58 32.36
CA LYS A 201 -5.20 7.77 31.07
C LYS A 201 -3.68 7.60 31.18
N GLY A 202 -3.09 7.96 32.32
CA GLY A 202 -1.67 7.82 32.63
C GLY A 202 -1.36 6.68 33.62
N ASP A 203 -2.22 5.66 33.65
CA ASP A 203 -2.05 4.46 34.47
C ASP A 203 -0.70 3.78 34.22
N GLU A 204 -0.10 3.22 35.27
CA GLU A 204 1.24 2.65 35.21
C GLU A 204 1.34 1.44 34.27
N GLN A 205 0.36 0.54 34.29
CA GLN A 205 0.35 -0.64 33.44
C GLN A 205 0.18 -0.23 31.97
N LYS A 206 -0.66 0.77 31.68
CA LYS A 206 -0.78 1.35 30.33
C LYS A 206 0.52 2.00 29.87
N CYS A 207 1.20 2.75 30.73
CA CYS A 207 2.49 3.37 30.40
C CYS A 207 3.54 2.31 30.07
N MET A 208 3.57 1.19 30.82
CA MET A 208 4.47 0.06 30.55
C MET A 208 4.19 -0.60 29.20
N LEU A 209 2.91 -0.82 28.85
CA LEU A 209 2.53 -1.38 27.54
C LEU A 209 2.85 -0.42 26.39
N ALA A 210 2.60 0.88 26.58
CA ALA A 210 2.92 1.92 25.61
C ALA A 210 4.43 2.00 25.35
N TRP A 211 5.24 1.98 26.42
CA TRP A 211 6.70 1.94 26.32
C TRP A 211 7.19 0.66 25.64
N LEU A 212 6.64 -0.52 26.00
CA LEU A 212 7.01 -1.79 25.38
C LEU A 212 6.77 -1.79 23.86
N ALA A 213 5.60 -1.32 23.42
CA ALA A 213 5.31 -1.22 22.00
C ALA A 213 6.21 -0.17 21.32
N HIS A 214 6.35 1.02 21.91
CA HIS A 214 7.15 2.13 21.36
C HIS A 214 8.65 1.80 21.26
N ALA A 215 9.20 1.05 22.22
CA ALA A 215 10.63 0.69 22.22
C ALA A 215 10.99 -0.34 21.14
N HIS A 216 10.01 -1.10 20.62
CA HIS A 216 10.25 -2.24 19.74
C HIS A 216 9.56 -2.15 18.37
N THR A 217 8.77 -1.09 18.12
CA THR A 217 8.02 -0.87 16.87
C THR A 217 7.96 0.63 16.52
N MET A 218 7.65 1.00 15.26
CA MET A 218 7.48 2.41 14.85
C MET A 218 5.99 2.82 14.74
N VAL A 219 5.13 2.31 15.61
CA VAL A 219 3.71 2.71 15.64
C VAL A 219 3.56 4.18 16.05
N SER A 220 2.55 4.84 15.48
CA SER A 220 2.28 6.24 15.80
C SER A 220 1.76 6.41 17.23
N HIS A 221 2.01 7.59 17.83
CA HIS A 221 1.42 7.92 19.13
C HIS A 221 -0.11 7.89 19.11
N LYS A 222 -0.73 8.25 17.97
CA LYS A 222 -2.18 8.17 17.81
C LYS A 222 -2.67 6.72 17.96
N TRP A 223 -2.03 5.80 17.25
CA TRP A 223 -2.38 4.38 17.31
C TRP A 223 -2.27 3.84 18.73
N LEU A 224 -1.16 4.12 19.44
CA LEU A 224 -0.97 3.68 20.83
C LEU A 224 -2.00 4.28 21.78
N SER A 225 -2.30 5.57 21.62
CA SER A 225 -3.28 6.25 22.47
C SER A 225 -4.68 5.69 22.28
N ASP A 226 -5.08 5.45 21.04
CA ASP A 226 -6.38 4.86 20.69
C ASP A 226 -6.44 3.40 21.21
N ARG A 227 -5.37 2.60 21.01
CA ARG A 227 -5.32 1.19 21.40
C ARG A 227 -5.33 0.95 22.91
N LEU A 228 -4.67 1.81 23.68
CA LEU A 228 -4.54 1.69 25.14
C LEU A 228 -5.49 2.64 25.90
N ASN A 229 -6.35 3.37 25.19
CA ASN A 229 -7.28 4.36 25.73
C ASN A 229 -6.58 5.39 26.64
N MET A 230 -5.52 6.03 26.13
CA MET A 230 -4.66 6.97 26.87
C MET A 230 -4.98 8.45 26.61
N GLY A 231 -6.07 8.75 25.89
CA GLY A 231 -6.55 10.10 25.64
C GLY A 231 -5.83 10.77 24.47
N HIS A 232 -5.39 12.02 24.63
CA HIS A 232 -4.80 12.77 23.52
C HIS A 232 -3.36 12.29 23.21
N PRO A 233 -2.99 12.04 21.94
CA PRO A 233 -1.68 11.50 21.56
C PRO A 233 -0.46 12.34 22.00
N GLN A 234 -0.63 13.63 22.25
CA GLN A 234 0.44 14.52 22.74
C GLN A 234 0.94 14.12 24.14
N ASN A 235 0.10 13.51 24.96
CA ASN A 235 0.47 13.09 26.31
C ASN A 235 1.33 11.82 26.31
N LEU A 236 1.36 11.09 25.20
CA LEU A 236 1.99 9.78 25.13
C LEU A 236 3.51 9.82 25.36
N SER A 237 4.18 10.88 24.92
CA SER A 237 5.62 11.05 25.18
C SER A 237 5.93 11.15 26.68
N ALA A 238 5.07 11.82 27.46
CA ALA A 238 5.22 11.89 28.92
C ALA A 238 4.97 10.53 29.57
N TYR A 239 3.97 9.78 29.10
CA TYR A 239 3.65 8.44 29.60
C TYR A 239 4.75 7.41 29.30
N ILE A 240 5.31 7.42 28.09
CA ILE A 240 6.43 6.57 27.70
C ILE A 240 7.65 6.88 28.56
N LYS A 241 7.98 8.18 28.75
CA LYS A 241 9.10 8.61 29.61
C LYS A 241 8.92 8.17 31.06
N LYS A 242 7.68 8.20 31.58
CA LYS A 242 7.33 7.73 32.94
C LYS A 242 7.64 6.25 33.14
N ALA A 243 7.50 5.42 32.10
CA ALA A 243 7.78 3.97 32.17
C ALA A 243 9.22 3.60 31.80
N GLN A 244 9.90 4.36 30.93
CA GLN A 244 11.23 4.05 30.39
C GLN A 244 12.30 3.83 31.48
N ASN A 245 12.20 4.53 32.61
CA ASN A 245 13.17 4.47 33.70
C ASN A 245 12.71 3.60 34.88
N ARG A 246 11.68 2.77 34.72
CA ARG A 246 11.13 1.96 35.82
C ARG A 246 11.53 0.47 35.68
N PRO A 247 12.07 -0.17 36.74
CA PRO A 247 12.44 -1.59 36.73
C PRO A 247 11.33 -2.56 36.30
N PRO A 248 10.05 -2.35 36.69
CA PRO A 248 8.93 -3.18 36.21
C PRO A 248 8.77 -3.20 34.68
N ALA A 249 9.01 -2.09 33.99
CA ALA A 249 8.90 -2.00 32.53
C ALA A 249 9.96 -2.85 31.83
N ALA A 250 11.22 -2.73 32.27
CA ALA A 250 12.32 -3.54 31.75
C ALA A 250 12.11 -5.05 31.99
N ARG A 251 11.59 -5.43 33.17
CA ARG A 251 11.23 -6.83 33.48
C ARG A 251 10.08 -7.35 32.60
N LEU A 252 9.10 -6.50 32.31
CA LEU A 252 8.01 -6.85 31.39
C LEU A 252 8.56 -7.10 29.98
N ALA A 253 9.40 -6.21 29.47
CA ALA A 253 10.03 -6.39 28.16
C ALA A 253 10.84 -7.70 28.09
N ALA A 254 11.68 -7.98 29.08
CA ALA A 254 12.46 -9.22 29.14
C ALA A 254 11.56 -10.48 29.10
N LYS A 255 10.42 -10.46 29.80
CA LYS A 255 9.46 -11.58 29.82
C LYS A 255 8.66 -11.74 28.53
N VAL A 256 8.42 -10.65 27.80
CA VAL A 256 7.67 -10.67 26.53
C VAL A 256 8.56 -11.02 25.34
N ILE A 257 9.82 -10.58 25.36
CA ILE A 257 10.76 -10.73 24.24
C ILE A 257 11.43 -12.11 24.24
N ASN A 258 11.69 -12.69 25.41
CA ASN A 258 12.34 -14.00 25.55
C ASN A 258 11.36 -15.19 25.49
N LYS A 259 10.16 -14.99 24.95
CA LYS A 259 9.13 -16.02 24.70
C LYS A 259 8.72 -15.99 23.23
#